data_AF-A0A2S5SW36-F1
#
_entry.id   AF-A0A2S5SW36-F1
#
_cell.length_a   1.000
_cell.length_b   1.000
_cell.length_c   1.000
_cell.angle_alpha   90.00
_cell.angle_beta   90.00
_cell.angle_gamma   90.00
#
_symmetry.space_group_name_H-M   'P 1'
#
loop_
_entity.id
_entity.type
_entity.pdbx_description
1 polymer ?
#
loop_
_entity_poly.entity_id
_entity_poly.type
_entity_poly.pdbx_seq_one_letter_code
_entity_poly.pdbx_strand_id
1 'polypeptide(L)'
;MKTYDIEIQRLKSVRHDKGVIELKTDLLVQPRARPSSDDGDAVPSSCLQLPAEHARTLVLLLKQQLAELDKLQPRSRRSGRC
;
A
#
# COMPACT_ATOMS: atom_id res chain seq x y z
N MET A 1 -3.57 20.08 -5.57
CA MET A 1 -3.10 18.83 -6.21
C MET A 1 -4.20 18.28 -7.11
N LYS A 2 -3.86 17.67 -8.26
CA LYS A 2 -4.84 16.94 -9.08
C LYS A 2 -5.15 15.61 -8.39
N THR A 3 -6.43 15.29 -8.24
CA THR A 3 -6.91 14.05 -7.61
C THR A 3 -7.32 13.05 -8.69
N TYR A 4 -7.06 11.76 -8.42
CA TYR A 4 -7.39 10.68 -9.34
C TYR A 4 -8.14 9.58 -8.60
N ASP A 5 -9.07 8.95 -9.30
CA ASP A 5 -9.62 7.66 -8.92
C ASP A 5 -8.77 6.59 -9.61
N ILE A 6 -8.18 5.71 -8.82
CA ILE A 6 -7.22 4.70 -9.26
C ILE A 6 -7.84 3.34 -8.95
N GLU A 7 -8.10 2.53 -9.98
CA GLU A 7 -8.63 1.18 -9.80
C GLU A 7 -7.57 0.14 -10.18
N ILE A 8 -7.33 -0.82 -9.29
CA ILE A 8 -6.40 -1.93 -9.55
C ILE A 8 -7.15 -3.05 -10.31
N GLN A 9 -6.78 -3.24 -11.57
CA GLN A 9 -7.32 -4.29 -12.42
C GLN A 9 -6.62 -5.64 -12.18
N ARG A 10 -5.30 -5.62 -11.96
CA ARG A 10 -4.52 -6.84 -11.69
C ARG A 10 -3.23 -6.54 -10.92
N LEU A 11 -2.95 -7.34 -9.88
CA LEU A 11 -1.67 -7.35 -9.16
C LEU A 11 -0.72 -8.37 -9.79
N LYS A 12 0.44 -7.92 -10.30
CA LYS A 12 1.44 -8.79 -10.96
C LYS A 12 2.57 -9.20 -10.02
N SER A 13 3.14 -8.26 -9.29
CA SER A 13 4.18 -8.55 -8.31
C SER A 13 4.27 -7.48 -7.24
N VAL A 14 4.74 -7.87 -6.06
CA VAL A 14 5.04 -6.98 -4.94
C VAL A 14 6.49 -7.24 -4.53
N ARG A 15 7.30 -6.19 -4.48
CA ARG A 15 8.69 -6.27 -4.02
C ARG A 15 8.94 -5.20 -2.98
N HIS A 16 9.63 -5.54 -1.91
CA HIS A 16 10.20 -4.55 -1.01
C HIS A 16 11.68 -4.31 -1.33
N ASP A 17 12.06 -3.05 -1.51
CA ASP A 17 13.46 -2.64 -1.72
C ASP A 17 13.69 -1.30 -0.99
N LYS A 18 14.75 -1.22 -0.18
CA LYS A 18 15.21 0.02 0.48
C LYS A 18 14.13 0.81 1.24
N GLY A 19 13.19 0.14 1.92
CA GLY A 19 12.13 0.78 2.70
C GLY A 19 10.90 1.18 1.89
N VAL A 20 10.84 0.82 0.61
CA VAL A 20 9.70 1.09 -0.29
C VAL A 20 9.13 -0.22 -0.80
N ILE A 21 7.80 -0.29 -0.87
CA ILE A 21 7.08 -1.43 -1.47
C ILE A 21 6.69 -1.04 -2.89
N GLU A 22 7.32 -1.70 -3.86
CA GLU A 22 7.04 -1.55 -5.29
C GLU A 22 5.94 -2.54 -5.70
N LEU A 23 4.86 -1.99 -6.27
CA LEU A 23 3.73 -2.76 -6.80
C LEU A 23 3.76 -2.68 -8.33
N LYS A 24 3.89 -3.83 -9.00
CA LYS A 24 3.64 -3.92 -10.44
C LYS A 24 2.19 -4.33 -10.65
N THR A 25 1.41 -3.44 -11.22
CA THR A 25 -0.05 -3.58 -11.37
C THR A 25 -0.53 -3.04 -12.70
N ASP A 26 -1.64 -3.59 -13.19
CA ASP A 26 -2.43 -2.94 -14.25
C ASP A 26 -3.48 -2.05 -13.57
N LEU A 27 -3.50 -0.77 -13.95
CA LEU A 27 -4.31 0.27 -13.29
C LEU A 27 -5.19 1.00 -14.29
N LEU A 28 -6.41 1.32 -13.87
CA LEU A 28 -7.26 2.32 -14.52
C LEU A 28 -7.18 3.61 -13.72
N VAL A 29 -6.73 4.69 -14.34
CA VAL A 29 -6.57 6.00 -13.69
C VAL A 29 -7.54 6.98 -14.32
N GLN A 30 -8.48 7.49 -13.53
CA GLN A 30 -9.47 8.46 -13.97
C GLN A 30 -9.30 9.78 -13.24
N PRO A 31 -9.40 10.93 -13.93
CA PRO A 31 -9.45 12.23 -13.27
C PRO A 31 -10.67 12.29 -12.35
N ARG A 32 -10.47 12.58 -11.06
CA ARG A 32 -11.59 12.72 -10.13
C ARG A 32 -12.26 14.07 -10.36
N ALA A 33 -13.42 14.05 -11.01
CA ALA A 33 -14.08 15.27 -11.53
C ALA A 33 -14.68 16.20 -10.46
N ARG A 34 -14.63 15.84 -9.18
CA ARG A 34 -14.99 16.71 -8.05
C ARG A 34 -14.43 16.11 -6.76
N PRO A 35 -13.77 16.88 -5.87
CA PRO A 35 -13.73 16.47 -4.47
C PRO A 35 -15.19 16.37 -4.01
N SER A 36 -15.60 15.20 -3.53
CA SER A 36 -16.89 15.03 -2.85
C SER A 36 -16.83 15.84 -1.56
N SER A 37 -17.13 17.13 -1.65
CA SER A 37 -17.43 17.99 -0.52
C SER A 37 -18.80 17.58 0.01
N ASP A 38 -18.81 16.52 0.84
CA ASP A 38 -19.92 16.24 1.75
C ASP A 38 -19.44 16.19 3.22
N ASP A 39 -18.12 16.11 3.45
CA ASP A 39 -17.50 16.38 4.74
C ASP A 39 -16.65 17.65 4.62
N GLY A 40 -17.03 18.69 5.38
CA GLY A 40 -16.55 20.08 5.29
C GLY A 40 -15.07 20.36 5.54
N ASP A 41 -14.19 19.35 5.50
CA ASP A 41 -12.73 19.49 5.71
C ASP A 41 -11.90 18.43 4.95
N ALA A 42 -12.44 17.82 3.88
CA ALA A 42 -11.73 16.77 3.16
C ALA A 42 -10.54 17.30 2.35
N VAL A 43 -9.32 17.07 2.85
CA VAL A 43 -8.05 17.29 2.15
C VAL A 43 -8.10 16.59 0.77
N PRO A 44 -7.67 17.26 -0.33
CA PRO A 44 -7.68 16.66 -1.66
C PRO A 44 -6.82 15.40 -1.69
N SER A 45 -7.46 14.24 -1.85
CA SER A 45 -6.82 12.92 -1.88
C SER A 45 -7.20 12.16 -3.15
N SER A 46 -6.27 11.33 -3.62
CA SER A 46 -6.55 10.33 -4.66
C SER A 46 -7.12 9.08 -4.01
N CYS A 47 -8.14 8.49 -4.61
CA CYS A 47 -8.78 7.29 -4.09
C CYS A 47 -8.23 6.05 -4.80
N LEU A 48 -7.84 5.03 -4.03
CA LEU A 48 -7.45 3.72 -4.55
C LEU A 48 -8.59 2.73 -4.32
N GLN A 49 -9.13 2.19 -5.41
CA GLN A 49 -10.16 1.16 -5.42
C GLN A 49 -9.55 -0.17 -5.85
N LEU A 50 -9.95 -1.22 -5.16
CA LEU A 50 -9.41 -2.56 -5.37
C LEU A 50 -10.48 -3.60 -5.03
N PRO A 51 -10.71 -4.62 -5.89
CA PRO A 51 -11.60 -5.73 -5.58
C PRO A 51 -11.21 -6.42 -4.27
N ALA A 52 -12.20 -6.92 -3.53
CA ALA A 52 -11.98 -7.55 -2.23
C ALA A 52 -10.99 -8.74 -2.29
N GLU A 53 -10.99 -9.49 -3.40
CA GLU A 53 -10.02 -10.56 -3.64
C GLU A 53 -8.59 -10.03 -3.71
N HIS A 54 -8.35 -8.98 -4.49
CA HIS A 54 -7.04 -8.34 -4.61
C HIS A 54 -6.60 -7.68 -3.31
N ALA A 55 -7.54 -7.14 -2.53
CA ALA A 55 -7.29 -6.63 -1.17
C ALA A 55 -6.69 -7.72 -0.27
N ARG A 56 -7.30 -8.91 -0.26
CA ARG A 56 -6.85 -10.05 0.56
C ARG A 56 -5.45 -10.49 0.14
N THR A 57 -5.20 -10.60 -1.16
CA THR A 57 -3.88 -10.94 -1.70
C THR A 57 -2.83 -9.90 -1.33
N LEU A 58 -3.14 -8.61 -1.45
CA LEU A 58 -2.25 -7.53 -1.06
C LEU A 58 -1.91 -7.57 0.43
N VAL A 59 -2.90 -7.80 1.31
CA VAL A 59 -2.66 -7.96 2.75
C VAL A 59 -1.73 -9.14 3.05
N LEU A 60 -1.92 -10.28 2.39
CA LEU A 60 -1.06 -11.45 2.56
C LEU A 60 0.38 -11.15 2.15
N LEU A 61 0.57 -10.56 0.97
CA LEU A 61 1.89 -10.21 0.45
C LEU A 61 2.58 -9.17 1.32
N LEU A 62 1.86 -8.14 1.79
CA LEU A 62 2.40 -7.13 2.70
C LEU A 62 2.84 -7.75 4.03
N LYS A 63 2.03 -8.62 4.63
CA LYS A 63 2.43 -9.33 5.86
C LYS A 63 3.69 -10.15 5.66
N GLN A 64 3.83 -10.83 4.52
CA GLN A 64 5.03 -11.57 4.19
C GLN A 64 6.25 -10.64 4.06
N GLN A 65 6.13 -9.54 3.32
CA GLN A 65 7.24 -8.58 3.15
C GLN A 65 7.67 -7.94 4.47
N LEU A 66 6.70 -7.56 5.33
CA LEU A 66 6.98 -7.03 6.66
C LEU A 66 7.64 -8.07 7.57
N ALA A 67 7.20 -9.32 7.52
CA ALA A 67 7.85 -10.39 8.28
C ALA A 67 9.31 -10.63 7.84
N GLU A 68 9.63 -10.51 6.54
CA GLU A 68 11.02 -10.56 6.07
C GLU A 68 11.83 -9.35 6.53
N LEU A 69 11.24 -8.15 6.55
CA LEU A 69 11.87 -6.95 7.10
C LEU A 69 12.15 -7.07 8.60
N ASP A 70 11.20 -7.59 9.38
CA ASP A 70 11.34 -7.76 10.82
C ASP A 70 12.47 -8.73 11.18
N LYS A 71 12.76 -9.72 10.32
CA LYS A 71 13.93 -10.61 10.48
C LYS A 71 15.25 -9.87 10.31
N LEU A 72 15.29 -8.82 9.49
CA LEU A 72 16.49 -8.04 9.20
C LEU A 72 16.75 -6.94 10.24
N GLN A 73 15.74 -6.54 11.01
CA GLN A 73 16.00 -5.67 12.15
C GLN A 73 16.83 -6.40 13.20
N PRO A 74 17.93 -5.80 13.70
CA PRO A 74 18.72 -6.40 14.76
C PRO A 74 17.81 -6.59 15.97
N ARG A 75 17.56 -7.84 16.35
CA ARG A 75 16.86 -8.15 17.61
C ARG A 75 17.66 -7.54 18.75
N SER A 76 17.28 -6.34 19.16
CA SER A 76 17.80 -5.70 20.33
C SER A 76 17.64 -6.68 21.50
N ARG A 77 18.78 -7.14 22.02
CA ARG A 77 18.98 -7.81 23.33
C ARG A 77 18.63 -9.30 23.41
N ARG A 78 19.63 -10.13 23.09
CA ARG A 78 20.17 -11.09 24.07
C ARG A 78 21.71 -10.98 24.11
N SER A 79 22.24 -9.76 24.17
CA SER A 79 23.53 -9.56 24.84
C SER A 79 23.27 -9.85 26.32
N GLY A 80 24.04 -10.78 26.86
CA GLY A 80 23.82 -11.47 28.13
C GLY A 80 23.60 -10.52 29.30
N ARG A 81 22.77 -11.03 30.22
CA ARG A 81 22.67 -10.55 31.60
C ARG A 81 24.05 -10.56 32.25
N CYS A 82 24.20 -9.65 33.21
CA CYS A 82 25.28 -9.47 34.18
C CYS A 82 25.90 -10.77 34.70
#